data_AF-A0A368F840-F1
#
_entry.id   AF-A0A368F840-F1
#
_cell.length_a   1.000
_cell.length_b   1.000
_cell.length_c   1.000
_cell.angle_alpha   90.00
_cell.angle_beta   90.00
_cell.angle_gamma   90.00
#
_symmetry.space_group_name_H-M   'P 1'
#
loop_
_entity.id
_entity.type
_entity.pdbx_description
1 polymer ?
#
loop_
_entity_poly.entity_id
_entity_poly.type
_entity_poly.pdbx_seq_one_letter_code
_entity_poly.pdbx_strand_id
1 'polypeptide(L)'
;MCYAQVITVNKVSDITSYSCSYSTYPYLIISYEMALRYIEKLMAVRFDVLVCDEGHRLKNINTKLRQALDSLAIPRRMLLTGTPLQNEIEEFYSLLDFVRPTHFGSVAEFKSKCSKEVDKLYSILRCKWMNELCAV
;
A
#
# COMPACT_ATOMS: atom_id res chain seq x y z
N MET A 1 0.79 20.89 22.85
CA MET A 1 0.65 20.39 21.46
C MET A 1 1.99 19.82 21.03
N CYS A 2 2.18 18.51 21.14
CA CYS A 2 3.36 17.86 20.56
C CYS A 2 3.05 17.65 19.08
N TYR A 3 3.61 18.50 18.22
CA TYR A 3 3.63 18.20 16.79
C TYR A 3 4.36 16.87 16.63
N ALA A 4 3.67 15.86 16.10
CA ALA A 4 4.32 14.61 15.76
C ALA A 4 5.37 14.91 14.69
N GLN A 5 6.63 14.64 15.01
CA GLN A 5 7.74 14.94 14.12
C GLN A 5 7.93 13.79 13.12
N VAL A 6 8.39 14.14 11.92
CA VAL A 6 8.51 13.23 10.77
C VAL A 6 9.97 13.12 10.39
N ILE A 7 10.41 11.91 10.03
CA ILE A 7 11.73 11.68 9.42
C ILE A 7 11.53 11.45 7.93
N THR A 8 12.16 12.29 7.10
CA THR A 8 12.22 12.10 5.64
C THR A 8 13.54 11.43 5.27
N VAL A 9 13.46 10.29 4.58
CA VAL A 9 14.63 9.49 4.22
C VAL A 9 15.33 10.08 2.99
N ASN A 10 16.55 10.56 3.20
CA ASN A 10 17.47 10.99 2.14
C ASN A 10 18.73 10.13 2.07
N LYS A 11 19.09 9.49 3.19
CA LYS A 11 20.27 8.62 3.33
C LYS A 11 19.95 7.44 4.23
N VAL A 12 20.77 6.39 4.15
CA VAL A 12 20.56 5.16 4.91
C VAL A 12 20.56 5.37 6.43
N SER A 13 21.31 6.35 6.93
CA SER A 13 21.36 6.64 8.37
C SER A 13 20.07 7.22 8.94
N ASP A 14 19.18 7.75 8.09
CA ASP A 14 17.87 8.25 8.53
C ASP A 14 16.97 7.09 8.97
N ILE A 15 17.06 5.94 8.29
CA ILE A 15 16.33 4.71 8.66
C ILE A 15 16.84 4.17 10.00
N THR A 16 18.16 4.13 10.19
CA THR A 16 18.76 3.73 11.47
C THR A 16 18.36 4.67 12.60
N SER A 17 18.29 5.97 12.31
CA SER A 17 17.85 6.98 13.29
C SER A 17 16.40 6.73 13.68
N TYR A 18 15.51 6.51 12.71
CA TYR A 18 14.11 6.16 12.94
C TYR A 18 13.95 4.93 13.85
N SER A 19 14.74 3.87 13.62
CA SER A 19 14.71 2.66 14.47
C SER A 19 14.95 2.96 15.96
N CYS A 20 15.77 3.97 16.26
CA CYS A 20 16.11 4.36 17.63
C CYS A 20 15.16 5.42 18.23
N SER A 21 14.37 6.12 17.41
CA SER A 21 13.61 7.29 17.84
C SER A 21 12.12 7.26 17.47
N TYR A 22 11.55 6.08 17.19
CA TYR A 22 10.14 5.94 16.80
C TYR A 22 9.14 6.46 17.86
N SER A 23 9.52 6.52 19.14
CA SER A 23 8.68 7.11 20.21
C SER A 23 8.50 8.63 20.09
N THR A 24 9.45 9.31 19.43
CA THR A 24 9.44 10.77 19.24
C THR A 24 9.08 11.14 17.80
N TYR A 25 9.48 10.30 16.85
CA TYR A 25 9.26 10.44 15.42
C TYR A 25 8.49 9.22 14.90
N PRO A 26 7.17 9.16 15.08
CA PRO A 26 6.39 7.98 14.72
C PRO A 26 6.18 7.80 13.21
N TYR A 27 6.59 8.79 12.40
CA TYR A 27 6.34 8.80 10.95
C TYR A 27 7.64 8.83 10.16
N LEU A 28 7.75 7.91 9.19
CA LEU A 28 8.84 7.83 8.23
C LEU A 28 8.29 8.09 6.82
N ILE A 29 8.81 9.11 6.13
CA ILE A 29 8.46 9.41 4.74
C ILE A 29 9.64 9.02 3.84
N ILE A 30 9.34 8.26 2.80
CA ILE A 30 10.33 7.74 1.86
C ILE A 30 9.77 7.70 0.44
N SER A 31 10.60 7.98 -0.56
CA SER A 31 10.21 7.79 -1.97
C SER A 31 10.24 6.31 -2.35
N TYR A 32 9.48 5.91 -3.36
CA TYR A 32 9.46 4.53 -3.84
C TYR A 32 10.84 4.02 -4.28
N GLU A 33 11.65 4.89 -4.89
CA GLU A 33 13.01 4.56 -5.33
C GLU A 33 13.94 4.31 -4.15
N MET A 34 13.83 5.08 -3.07
CA MET A 34 14.59 4.88 -1.84
C MET A 34 14.11 3.65 -1.07
N ALA A 35 12.79 3.39 -1.03
CA ALA A 35 12.24 2.20 -0.41
C ALA A 35 12.77 0.91 -1.07
N LEU A 36 12.83 0.89 -2.40
CA LEU A 36 13.45 -0.18 -3.17
C LEU A 36 14.94 -0.35 -2.85
N ARG A 37 15.68 0.76 -2.79
CA ARG A 37 17.11 0.74 -2.51
C ARG A 37 17.45 0.22 -1.12
N TYR A 38 16.62 0.53 -0.13
CA TYR A 38 16.90 0.24 1.28
C TYR A 38 15.97 -0.83 1.87
N ILE A 39 15.41 -1.71 1.04
CA ILE A 39 14.39 -2.65 1.48
C ILE A 39 14.84 -3.55 2.62
N GLU A 40 16.08 -4.04 2.59
CA GLU A 40 16.65 -4.89 3.64
C GLU A 40 16.72 -4.16 4.99
N LYS A 41 17.00 -2.85 4.98
CA LYS A 41 17.03 -2.03 6.21
C LYS A 41 15.62 -1.75 6.72
N LEU A 42 14.67 -1.53 5.81
CA LEU A 42 13.26 -1.36 6.17
C LEU A 42 12.66 -2.64 6.74
N MET A 43 13.05 -3.82 6.24
CA MET A 43 12.61 -5.10 6.80
C MET A 43 13.07 -5.34 8.25
N ALA A 44 14.18 -4.72 8.68
CA ALA A 44 14.65 -4.78 10.06
C ALA A 44 13.81 -3.90 11.01
N VAL A 45 12.90 -3.08 10.47
CA VAL A 45 12.04 -2.16 11.21
C VAL A 45 10.60 -2.66 11.16
N ARG A 46 9.94 -2.68 12.31
CA ARG A 46 8.53 -3.03 12.40
C ARG A 46 7.68 -1.80 12.11
N PHE A 47 6.88 -1.86 11.05
CA PHE A 47 5.87 -0.85 10.74
C PHE A 47 4.47 -1.41 10.98
N ASP A 48 3.58 -0.57 11.54
CA ASP A 48 2.20 -0.95 11.79
C ASP A 48 1.25 -0.58 10.65
N VAL A 49 1.61 0.44 9.87
CA VAL A 49 0.81 0.99 8.76
C VAL A 49 1.74 1.42 7.63
N LEU A 50 1.36 1.07 6.40
CA LEU A 50 1.97 1.57 5.17
C LEU A 50 0.96 2.44 4.44
N VAL A 51 1.33 3.68 4.11
CA VAL A 51 0.53 4.58 3.28
C VAL A 51 1.29 4.80 1.98
N CYS A 52 0.64 4.48 0.86
CA CYS A 52 1.19 4.62 -0.48
C CYS A 52 0.42 5.68 -1.24
N ASP A 53 1.06 6.81 -1.52
CA ASP A 53 0.51 7.86 -2.36
C ASP A 53 0.69 7.53 -3.85
N GLU A 54 -0.21 8.03 -4.68
CA GLU A 54 -0.32 7.70 -6.11
C GLU A 54 -0.27 6.18 -6.38
N GLY A 55 -1.16 5.45 -5.69
CA GLY A 55 -1.24 3.99 -5.68
C GLY A 55 -1.36 3.34 -7.06
N HIS A 56 -1.73 4.08 -8.10
CA HIS A 56 -1.69 3.64 -9.49
C HIS A 56 -0.29 3.17 -9.93
N ARG A 57 0.81 3.63 -9.28
CA ARG A 57 2.18 3.11 -9.51
C ARG A 57 2.34 1.62 -9.14
N LEU A 58 1.45 1.07 -8.30
CA LEU A 58 1.49 -0.31 -7.80
C LEU A 58 0.55 -1.27 -8.55
N LYS A 59 -0.05 -0.83 -9.66
CA LYS A 59 -1.02 -1.63 -10.43
C LYS A 59 -0.48 -2.98 -10.93
N ASN A 60 0.81 -3.05 -11.24
CA ASN A 60 1.43 -4.25 -11.80
C ASN A 60 2.02 -5.14 -10.69
N ILE A 61 1.42 -6.31 -10.50
CA ILE A 61 1.81 -7.28 -9.45
C ILE A 61 3.26 -7.76 -9.60
N ASN A 62 3.77 -7.77 -10.83
CA ASN A 62 5.12 -8.23 -11.18
C ASN A 62 6.20 -7.14 -11.04
N THR A 63 5.85 -5.96 -10.52
CA THR A 63 6.84 -4.91 -10.33
C THR A 63 7.76 -5.25 -9.16
N LYS A 64 9.06 -4.97 -9.32
CA LYS A 64 10.05 -5.07 -8.24
C LYS A 64 9.60 -4.29 -7.00
N LEU A 65 8.92 -3.15 -7.23
CA LEU A 65 8.38 -2.32 -6.16
C LEU A 65 7.30 -3.04 -5.35
N ARG A 66 6.32 -3.65 -6.02
CA ARG A 66 5.27 -4.41 -5.37
C ARG A 66 5.85 -5.54 -4.52
N GLN A 67 6.74 -6.35 -5.09
CA GLN A 67 7.38 -7.46 -4.40
C GLN A 67 8.18 -7.01 -3.18
N ALA A 68 8.91 -5.90 -3.31
CA ALA A 68 9.66 -5.30 -2.20
C ALA A 68 8.72 -4.80 -1.09
N LEU A 69 7.64 -4.10 -1.43
CA LEU A 69 6.68 -3.64 -0.40
C LEU A 69 5.94 -4.81 0.25
N ASP A 70 5.65 -5.87 -0.49
CA ASP A 70 5.05 -7.09 0.05
C ASP A 70 5.98 -7.77 1.06
N SER A 71 7.30 -7.77 0.83
CA SER A 71 8.28 -8.37 1.73
C SER A 71 8.44 -7.66 3.08
N LEU A 72 7.93 -6.42 3.21
CA LEU A 72 7.90 -5.70 4.49
C LEU A 72 6.89 -6.28 5.49
N ALA A 73 5.98 -7.16 5.04
CA ALA A 73 4.99 -7.84 5.90
C ALA A 73 4.16 -6.90 6.80
N ILE A 74 3.91 -5.67 6.34
CA ILE A 74 3.16 -4.65 7.09
C ILE A 74 1.67 -5.02 7.12
N PRO A 75 1.02 -5.07 8.30
CA PRO A 75 -0.32 -5.63 8.45
C PRO A 75 -1.43 -4.74 7.90
N ARG A 76 -1.26 -3.42 7.95
CA ARG A 76 -2.25 -2.45 7.46
C ARG A 76 -1.64 -1.62 6.34
N ARG A 77 -2.33 -1.58 5.20
CA ARG A 77 -1.84 -0.90 3.99
C ARG A 77 -2.96 -0.02 3.44
N MET A 78 -2.62 1.21 3.11
CA MET A 78 -3.55 2.20 2.56
C MET A 78 -3.00 2.72 1.23
N LEU A 79 -3.86 2.80 0.23
CA LEU A 79 -3.55 3.37 -1.08
C LEU A 79 -4.32 4.66 -1.26
N LEU A 80 -3.61 5.74 -1.56
CA LEU A 80 -4.19 7.01 -1.98
C LEU A 80 -3.97 7.14 -3.48
N THR A 81 -5.02 7.41 -4.25
CA THR A 81 -4.89 7.65 -5.69
C THR A 81 -5.95 8.64 -6.15
N GLY A 82 -5.51 9.69 -6.87
CA GLY A 82 -6.40 10.68 -7.46
C GLY A 82 -6.97 10.26 -8.82
N THR A 83 -6.39 9.22 -9.43
CA THR A 83 -6.83 8.69 -10.73
C THR A 83 -7.68 7.44 -10.51
N PRO A 84 -9.00 7.49 -10.80
CA PRO A 84 -9.81 6.29 -10.77
C PRO A 84 -9.32 5.36 -11.88
N LEU A 85 -8.93 4.15 -11.49
CA LEU A 85 -8.43 3.03 -12.30
C LEU A 85 -8.84 3.06 -13.77
N GLN A 86 -7.86 2.89 -14.66
CA GLN A 86 -8.08 2.71 -16.09
C GLN A 86 -8.47 1.24 -16.40
N ASN A 87 -9.73 0.91 -16.07
CA ASN A 87 -10.60 -0.07 -16.75
C ASN A 87 -10.27 -1.58 -16.83
N GLU A 88 -9.17 -2.10 -16.29
CA GLU A 88 -8.97 -3.56 -16.23
C GLU A 88 -9.20 -4.15 -14.82
N ILE A 89 -10.07 -5.17 -14.76
CA ILE A 89 -10.38 -5.92 -13.53
C ILE A 89 -9.10 -6.50 -12.88
N GLU A 90 -8.07 -6.79 -13.69
CA GLU A 90 -6.75 -7.24 -13.21
C GLU A 90 -6.02 -6.17 -12.40
N GLU A 91 -5.97 -4.93 -12.90
CA GLU A 91 -5.34 -3.83 -12.17
C GLU A 91 -6.06 -3.57 -10.86
N PHE A 92 -7.40 -3.63 -10.89
CA PHE A 92 -8.23 -3.48 -9.71
C PHE A 92 -7.97 -4.56 -8.66
N TYR A 93 -7.96 -5.82 -9.10
CA TYR A 93 -7.61 -6.96 -8.26
C TYR A 93 -6.22 -6.78 -7.65
N SER A 94 -5.24 -6.35 -8.45
CA SER A 94 -3.86 -6.17 -8.00
C SER A 94 -3.76 -5.15 -6.86
N LEU A 95 -4.50 -4.03 -6.93
CA LEU A 95 -4.55 -3.03 -5.85
C LEU A 95 -5.27 -3.57 -4.61
N LEU A 96 -6.38 -4.29 -4.78
CA LEU A 96 -7.10 -4.91 -3.66
C LEU A 96 -6.25 -5.95 -2.92
N ASP A 97 -5.58 -6.81 -3.67
CA ASP A 97 -4.67 -7.81 -3.14
C ASP A 97 -3.45 -7.17 -2.48
N PHE A 98 -3.00 -6.00 -2.95
CA PHE A 98 -1.94 -5.25 -2.25
C PHE A 98 -2.38 -4.78 -0.86
N VAL A 99 -3.58 -4.21 -0.77
CA VAL A 99 -4.14 -3.69 0.49
C VAL A 99 -4.43 -4.84 1.46
N ARG A 100 -5.02 -5.92 0.95
CA ARG A 100 -5.42 -7.08 1.74
C ARG A 100 -5.04 -8.38 1.02
N PRO A 101 -3.79 -8.84 1.17
CA PRO A 101 -3.32 -10.04 0.48
C PRO A 101 -4.13 -11.27 0.91
N THR A 102 -4.28 -12.23 0.00
CA THR A 102 -4.93 -13.55 0.20
C THR A 102 -6.44 -13.54 0.46
N HIS A 103 -7.10 -12.38 0.50
CA HIS A 103 -8.53 -12.30 0.79
C HIS A 103 -9.43 -12.58 -0.43
N PHE A 104 -8.95 -12.28 -1.64
CA PHE A 104 -9.77 -12.26 -2.85
C PHE A 104 -9.64 -13.50 -3.75
N GLY A 105 -8.90 -14.53 -3.31
CA GLY A 105 -8.67 -15.75 -4.08
C GLY A 105 -7.69 -15.53 -5.22
N SER A 106 -7.85 -16.25 -6.34
CA SER A 106 -7.05 -16.04 -7.54
C SER A 106 -7.64 -14.94 -8.45
N VAL A 107 -6.81 -14.34 -9.32
CA VAL A 107 -7.28 -13.36 -10.34
C VAL A 107 -8.43 -13.95 -11.18
N ALA A 108 -8.34 -15.23 -11.55
CA ALA A 108 -9.35 -15.91 -12.36
C ALA A 108 -10.69 -16.07 -11.60
N GLU A 109 -10.64 -16.47 -10.33
CA GLU A 109 -11.82 -16.54 -9.46
C GLU A 109 -12.46 -15.17 -9.26
N PHE A 110 -11.63 -14.16 -9.01
CA PHE A 110 -12.09 -12.78 -8.86
C PHE A 110 -12.77 -12.29 -10.13
N LYS A 111 -12.16 -12.48 -11.30
CA LYS A 111 -12.77 -12.16 -12.59
C LYS A 111 -14.11 -12.86 -12.81
N SER A 112 -14.18 -14.17 -12.56
CA SER A 112 -15.42 -14.94 -12.73
C SER A 112 -16.55 -14.44 -11.83
N LYS A 113 -16.23 -14.05 -10.58
CA LYS A 113 -17.19 -13.43 -9.64
C LYS A 113 -17.63 -12.05 -10.14
N CYS A 114 -16.68 -11.21 -10.55
CA CYS A 114 -16.95 -9.87 -11.05
C CYS A 114 -17.81 -9.88 -12.31
N SER A 115 -17.54 -10.75 -13.29
CA SER A 115 -18.31 -10.84 -14.54
C SER A 115 -19.79 -11.19 -14.34
N LYS A 116 -20.17 -11.82 -13.22
CA LYS A 116 -21.56 -12.16 -12.91
C LYS A 116 -22.33 -11.03 -12.22
N GLU A 117 -21.64 -10.08 -11.61
CA GLU A 117 -22.22 -9.03 -10.78
C GLU A 117 -21.51 -7.68 -10.96
N VAL A 118 -21.09 -7.33 -12.19
CA VAL A 118 -20.26 -6.15 -12.49
C VAL A 118 -20.85 -4.87 -11.88
N ASP A 119 -22.14 -4.60 -12.09
CA ASP A 119 -22.82 -3.39 -11.59
C ASP A 119 -22.98 -3.37 -10.06
N LYS A 120 -23.15 -4.54 -9.45
CA LYS A 120 -23.21 -4.73 -8.00
C LYS A 120 -21.83 -4.55 -7.35
N LEU A 121 -20.79 -5.01 -8.03
CA LEU A 121 -19.42 -4.87 -7.59
C LEU A 121 -19.03 -3.39 -7.58
N TYR A 122 -19.27 -2.66 -8.67
CA TYR A 122 -19.00 -1.22 -8.71
C TYR A 122 -19.81 -0.44 -7.69
N SER A 123 -21.05 -0.82 -7.37
CA SER A 123 -21.84 -0.14 -6.32
C SER A 123 -21.38 -0.48 -4.90
N ILE A 124 -21.07 -1.75 -4.61
CA ILE A 124 -20.49 -2.15 -3.31
C ILE A 124 -19.12 -1.51 -3.12
N LEU A 125 -18.28 -1.51 -4.16
CA LEU A 125 -16.95 -0.94 -4.12
C LEU A 125 -17.01 0.58 -4.11
N ARG A 126 -17.91 1.26 -4.82
CA ARG A 126 -18.04 2.72 -4.70
C ARG A 126 -18.51 3.13 -3.31
N CYS A 127 -19.43 2.36 -2.70
CA CYS A 127 -19.88 2.60 -1.33
C CYS A 127 -18.85 2.18 -0.25
N LYS A 128 -18.02 1.16 -0.49
CA LYS A 128 -17.00 0.70 0.48
C LYS A 128 -15.63 1.35 0.28
N TRP A 129 -15.22 1.66 -0.94
CA TRP A 129 -13.95 2.35 -1.23
C TRP A 129 -13.97 3.78 -0.72
N MET A 130 -15.09 4.50 -0.86
CA MET A 130 -15.22 5.85 -0.28
C MET A 130 -15.29 5.84 1.27
N ASN A 131 -15.80 4.76 1.88
CA ASN A 131 -16.06 4.73 3.32
C ASN A 131 -15.02 3.95 4.16
N GLU A 132 -14.31 2.97 3.59
CA GLU A 132 -13.42 2.07 4.34
C GLU A 132 -11.93 2.20 3.96
N LEU A 133 -11.57 2.75 2.78
CA LEU A 133 -10.15 2.89 2.36
C LEU A 133 -9.56 4.28 2.60
N CYS A 134 -10.38 5.31 2.83
CA CYS A 134 -9.93 6.65 3.23
C CYS A 134 -9.93 6.88 4.74
N ALA A 135 -10.48 5.94 5.53
CA ALA A 135 -10.77 6.17 6.94
C ALA A 135 -10.63 4.90 7.80
N VAL A 136 -9.41 4.34 7.92
CA VAL A 136 -8.98 3.58 9.11
C VAL A 136 -7.48 3.73 9.33
#